data_AF-A0A832ULD5-F1
#
_entry.id   AF-A0A832ULD5-F1
#
_cell.length_a   1.000
_cell.length_b   1.000
_cell.length_c   1.000
_cell.angle_alpha   90.00
_cell.angle_beta   90.00
_cell.angle_gamma   90.00
#
_symmetry.space_group_name_H-M   'P 1'
#
loop_
_entity.id
_entity.type
_entity.pdbx_description
1 polymer ?
#
loop_
_entity_poly.entity_id
_entity_poly.type
_entity_poly.pdbx_seq_one_letter_code
_entity_poly.pdbx_strand_id
1 'polypeptide(L)'
;MSQEDFKELEYRNSCVSEHYEDLDADKQHEYLKILLSEDILLVTFTKKNGDLRKMYCTLQDEFVPDHKKYFSENESSKRAAPSDAESPQVVAVYDMEKADWRSFRMNSITTFEIVFEKSLLEDDDIEDLPF
;
A
#
# COMPACT_ATOMS: atom_id res chain seq x y z
N MET A 1 -16.29 2.63 -14.08
CA MET A 1 -15.95 3.87 -13.33
C MET A 1 -16.63 5.03 -14.02
N SER A 2 -17.59 5.67 -13.34
CA SER A 2 -18.27 6.87 -13.83
C SER A 2 -17.33 8.10 -13.72
N GLN A 3 -17.65 9.19 -14.41
CA GLN A 3 -16.92 10.47 -14.22
C GLN A 3 -17.07 11.02 -12.79
N GLU A 4 -18.16 10.67 -12.12
CA GLU A 4 -18.44 11.09 -10.74
C GLU A 4 -17.55 10.32 -9.75
N ASP A 5 -17.39 9.00 -9.95
CA ASP A 5 -16.51 8.16 -9.13
C ASP A 5 -15.05 8.65 -9.19
N PHE A 6 -14.59 9.05 -10.38
CA PHE A 6 -13.23 9.56 -10.55
C PHE A 6 -13.03 10.88 -9.81
N LYS A 7 -14.02 11.78 -9.87
CA LYS A 7 -13.97 13.06 -9.17
C LYS A 7 -14.03 12.89 -7.65
N GLU A 8 -14.83 11.93 -7.17
CA GLU A 8 -14.90 11.59 -5.75
C GLU A 8 -13.58 10.98 -5.25
N LEU A 9 -12.96 10.10 -6.05
CA LEU A 9 -11.66 9.53 -5.73
C LEU A 9 -10.55 10.59 -5.71
N GLU A 10 -10.54 11.50 -6.67
CA GLU A 10 -9.61 12.63 -6.72
C GLU A 10 -9.79 13.54 -5.49
N TYR A 11 -11.03 13.86 -5.13
CA TYR A 11 -11.33 14.62 -3.92
C TYR A 11 -10.87 13.91 -2.66
N ARG A 12 -11.13 12.60 -2.53
CA ARG A 12 -10.66 11.78 -1.41
C ARG A 12 -9.14 11.80 -1.33
N ASN A 13 -8.44 11.61 -2.44
CA ASN A 13 -6.98 11.67 -2.49
C ASN A 13 -6.44 13.03 -2.06
N SER A 14 -7.07 14.13 -2.49
CA SER A 14 -6.71 15.50 -2.04
C SER A 14 -6.86 15.65 -0.53
N CYS A 15 -8.01 15.24 0.03
CA CYS A 15 -8.25 15.34 1.47
C CYS A 15 -7.27 14.50 2.28
N VAL A 16 -6.95 13.29 1.80
CA VAL A 16 -6.01 12.38 2.45
C VAL A 16 -4.59 12.94 2.40
N SER A 17 -4.15 13.48 1.26
CA SER A 17 -2.81 14.07 1.14
C SER A 17 -2.64 15.30 2.01
N GLU A 18 -3.63 16.20 2.03
CA GLU A 18 -3.61 17.39 2.89
C GLU A 18 -3.54 17.00 4.36
N HIS A 19 -4.38 16.05 4.80
CA HIS A 19 -4.35 15.58 6.18
C HIS A 19 -3.02 14.94 6.55
N TYR A 20 -2.40 14.18 5.64
CA TYR A 20 -1.12 13.52 5.87
C TYR A 20 0.04 14.51 6.06
N GLU A 21 0.07 15.62 5.31
CA GLU A 21 1.10 16.65 5.42
C GLU A 21 1.07 17.38 6.77
N ASP A 22 -0.10 17.47 7.39
CA ASP A 22 -0.31 18.07 8.72
C ASP A 22 0.07 17.13 9.89
N LEU A 23 0.33 15.85 9.61
CA LEU A 23 0.67 14.86 10.64
C LEU A 23 2.16 14.84 10.98
N ASP A 24 2.45 14.62 12.26
CA ASP A 24 3.80 14.29 12.73
C ASP A 24 4.27 12.93 12.15
N ALA A 25 5.58 12.73 11.98
CA ALA A 25 6.14 11.52 11.38
C ALA A 25 5.68 10.21 12.05
N ASP A 26 5.51 10.21 13.38
CA ASP A 26 5.00 9.04 14.11
C ASP A 26 3.55 8.73 13.75
N LYS A 27 2.72 9.76 13.56
CA LYS A 27 1.30 9.63 13.17
C LYS A 27 1.13 9.31 11.69
N GLN A 28 2.02 9.81 10.83
CA GLN A 28 2.02 9.49 9.40
C GLN A 28 2.14 7.99 9.15
N HIS A 29 3.00 7.32 9.92
CA HIS A 29 3.16 5.87 9.85
C HIS A 29 1.89 5.12 10.26
N GLU A 30 1.26 5.52 11.37
CA GLU A 30 0.00 4.91 11.83
C GLU A 30 -1.13 5.15 10.82
N TYR A 31 -1.26 6.38 10.32
CA TYR A 31 -2.27 6.75 9.34
C TYR A 31 -2.12 5.98 8.03
N LEU A 32 -0.91 5.85 7.49
CA LEU A 32 -0.69 5.07 6.27
C LEU A 32 -1.03 3.59 6.46
N LYS A 33 -0.77 3.01 7.63
CA LYS A 33 -1.17 1.63 7.95
C LYS A 33 -2.68 1.45 7.97
N ILE A 34 -3.42 2.42 8.52
CA ILE A 34 -4.88 2.41 8.50
C ILE A 34 -5.37 2.43 7.05
N LEU A 35 -4.88 3.36 6.23
CA LEU A 35 -5.24 3.43 4.82
C LEU A 35 -4.93 2.14 4.05
N LEU A 36 -3.77 1.53 4.25
CA LEU A 36 -3.41 0.25 3.61
C LEU A 36 -4.33 -0.90 4.04
N SER A 37 -4.89 -0.84 5.25
CA SER A 37 -5.78 -1.88 5.77
C SER A 37 -7.21 -1.71 5.25
N GLU A 38 -7.60 -0.50 4.86
CA GLU A 38 -8.94 -0.16 4.38
C GLU A 38 -9.03 -0.05 2.85
N ASP A 39 -7.94 0.27 2.17
CA ASP A 39 -7.89 0.56 0.74
C ASP A 39 -6.66 -0.08 0.04
N ILE A 40 -6.65 -0.01 -1.29
CA ILE A 40 -5.47 -0.26 -2.12
C ILE A 40 -4.77 1.06 -2.39
N LEU A 41 -3.47 1.14 -2.13
CA LEU A 41 -2.67 2.34 -2.36
C LEU A 41 -1.68 2.14 -3.48
N LEU A 42 -1.50 3.19 -4.29
CA LEU A 42 -0.39 3.36 -5.21
C LEU A 42 0.69 4.19 -4.52
N VAL A 43 1.68 3.52 -3.93
CA VAL A 43 2.79 4.19 -3.23
C VAL A 43 3.91 4.48 -4.22
N THR A 44 4.30 5.75 -4.32
CA THR A 44 5.47 6.19 -5.08
C THR A 44 6.63 6.44 -4.13
N PHE A 45 7.77 5.77 -4.35
CA PHE A 45 8.95 5.92 -3.51
C PHE A 45 10.24 5.98 -4.33
N THR A 46 11.25 6.65 -3.78
CA THR A 46 12.58 6.76 -4.39
C THR A 46 13.44 5.56 -3.98
N LYS A 47 13.96 4.82 -4.95
CA LYS A 47 14.92 3.72 -4.73
C LYS A 47 16.29 4.26 -4.32
N LYS A 48 17.17 3.37 -3.84
CA LYS A 48 18.57 3.70 -3.54
C LYS A 48 19.36 4.28 -4.72
N ASN A 49 18.99 3.92 -5.95
CA ASN A 49 19.63 4.43 -7.17
C ASN A 49 19.07 5.79 -7.63
N GLY A 50 18.07 6.36 -6.93
CA GLY A 50 17.42 7.61 -7.29
C GLY A 50 16.20 7.47 -8.19
N ASP A 51 15.91 6.27 -8.71
CA ASP A 51 14.73 6.06 -9.56
C ASP A 51 13.44 6.05 -8.73
N LEU A 52 12.41 6.69 -9.26
CA LEU A 52 11.05 6.58 -8.73
C LEU A 52 10.44 5.23 -9.11
N ARG A 53 9.80 4.58 -8.14
CA ARG A 53 8.97 3.39 -8.37
C ARG A 53 7.60 3.62 -7.79
N LYS A 54 6.59 3.25 -8.57
CA LYS A 54 5.21 3.10 -8.12
C LYS A 54 4.96 1.63 -7.78
N MET A 55 4.17 1.39 -6.74
CA MET A 55 3.83 0.05 -6.27
C MET A 55 2.39 0.04 -5.78
N TYR A 56 1.60 -0.88 -6.33
CA TYR A 56 0.25 -1.14 -5.86
C TYR A 56 0.33 -2.09 -4.67
N CYS A 57 -0.11 -1.62 -3.51
CA CYS A 57 -0.05 -2.43 -2.30
C CYS A 57 -1.25 -2.24 -1.39
N THR A 58 -1.53 -3.27 -0.60
CA THR A 58 -2.62 -3.30 0.37
C THR A 58 -2.25 -4.21 1.54
N LEU A 59 -2.99 -4.07 2.63
CA LEU A 59 -3.02 -4.95 3.80
C LEU A 59 -4.41 -5.56 4.02
N GLN A 60 -5.35 -5.32 3.11
CA GLN A 60 -6.67 -5.95 3.16
C GLN A 60 -6.56 -7.47 3.03
N ASP A 61 -7.13 -8.19 3.99
CA ASP A 61 -7.09 -9.65 4.05
C ASP A 61 -7.76 -10.33 2.84
N GLU A 62 -8.65 -9.63 2.15
CA GLU A 62 -9.35 -10.12 0.96
C GLU A 62 -8.42 -10.27 -0.25
N PHE A 63 -7.41 -9.42 -0.37
CA PHE A 63 -6.44 -9.43 -1.48
C PHE A 63 -5.19 -10.27 -1.17
N VAL A 64 -5.02 -10.69 0.09
CA VAL A 64 -3.86 -11.47 0.54
C VAL A 64 -4.21 -12.97 0.56
N PRO A 65 -3.56 -13.82 -0.28
CA PRO A 65 -3.86 -15.25 -0.33
C PRO A 65 -3.68 -15.94 1.02
N ASP A 66 -4.62 -16.82 1.40
CA ASP A 66 -4.64 -17.52 2.69
C ASP A 66 -3.34 -18.24 3.05
N HIS A 67 -2.67 -18.83 2.06
CA HIS A 67 -1.39 -19.54 2.26
C HIS A 67 -0.19 -18.61 2.49
N LYS A 68 -0.35 -17.29 2.31
CA LYS A 68 0.68 -16.27 2.55
C LYS A 68 0.44 -15.49 3.85
N LYS A 69 -0.66 -15.76 4.56
CA LYS A 69 -0.97 -15.17 5.88
C LYS A 69 0.02 -15.61 6.97
N TYR A 70 0.77 -16.69 6.75
CA TYR A 70 1.75 -17.24 7.70
C TYR A 70 2.95 -16.34 8.02
N PHE A 71 3.10 -15.16 7.40
CA PHE A 71 4.18 -14.22 7.69
C PHE A 71 3.78 -13.03 8.57
N SER A 72 2.49 -12.85 8.90
CA SER A 72 2.04 -11.74 9.75
C SER A 72 2.23 -12.00 11.26
N GLU A 73 2.28 -13.27 11.68
CA GLU A 73 2.23 -13.61 13.12
C GLU A 73 3.60 -13.73 13.81
N ASN A 74 4.70 -13.52 13.07
CA ASN A 74 6.07 -13.67 13.59
C ASN A 74 6.83 -12.35 13.78
N GLU A 75 6.13 -11.23 14.00
CA GLU A 75 6.77 -10.02 14.56
C GLU A 75 6.22 -9.61 15.93
N SER A 76 5.58 -10.54 16.64
CA SER A 76 5.21 -10.39 18.05
C SER A 76 6.26 -10.98 19.00
N SER A 77 7.54 -11.05 18.62
CA SER A 77 8.60 -11.56 19.51
C SER A 77 10.02 -11.18 19.08
N LYS A 78 10.38 -9.90 19.22
CA LYS A 78 11.61 -9.50 19.94
C LYS A 78 11.75 -7.97 20.01
N ARG A 79 11.49 -7.48 21.23
CA ARG A 79 12.07 -6.30 21.86
C ARG A 79 11.53 -4.95 21.38
N ALA A 80 10.48 -4.52 22.07
CA ALA A 80 10.55 -3.21 22.68
C ALA A 80 11.77 -3.20 23.63
N ALA A 81 12.86 -2.57 23.21
CA ALA A 81 13.77 -1.89 24.11
C ALA A 81 13.91 -0.46 23.57
N PRO A 82 13.69 0.57 24.41
CA PRO A 82 13.70 1.95 23.97
C PRO A 82 15.15 2.42 23.88
N SER A 83 15.68 2.55 22.66
CA SER A 83 16.94 3.25 22.45
C SER A 83 17.11 3.57 20.97
N ASP A 84 17.39 4.86 20.73
CA ASP A 84 17.93 5.44 19.50
C ASP A 84 16.90 5.94 18.47
N ALA A 85 16.90 7.26 18.34
CA ALA A 85 16.04 8.11 17.53
C ALA A 85 16.20 7.94 15.99
N GLU A 86 16.49 6.74 15.49
CA GLU A 86 16.85 6.52 14.08
C GLU A 86 16.41 5.16 13.49
N SER A 87 15.40 4.48 14.02
CA SER A 87 14.83 3.34 13.30
C SER A 87 13.99 3.85 12.11
N PRO A 88 14.36 3.57 10.84
CA PRO A 88 13.50 3.91 9.72
C PRO A 88 12.23 3.07 9.85
N GLN A 89 11.07 3.70 10.07
CA GLN A 89 9.77 3.02 10.14
C GLN A 89 9.58 2.19 8.86
N VAL A 90 9.80 0.87 8.94
CA VAL A 90 9.63 -0.07 7.82
C VAL A 90 8.21 -0.59 7.88
N VAL A 91 7.49 -0.52 6.75
CA VAL A 91 6.13 -1.03 6.62
C VAL A 91 6.14 -2.23 5.68
N ALA A 92 5.68 -3.38 6.18
CA ALA A 92 5.40 -4.56 5.35
C ALA A 92 4.02 -4.41 4.71
N VAL A 93 3.93 -4.72 3.42
CA VAL A 93 2.72 -4.59 2.60
C VAL A 93 2.67 -5.74 1.60
N TYR A 94 1.47 -6.05 1.12
CA TYR A 94 1.30 -6.99 0.02
C TYR A 94 1.36 -6.24 -1.31
N ASP A 95 2.36 -6.54 -2.15
CA ASP A 95 2.49 -6.00 -3.51
C ASP A 95 1.54 -6.78 -4.43
N MET A 96 0.52 -6.11 -4.96
CA MET A 96 -0.51 -6.72 -5.79
C MET A 96 -0.02 -7.03 -7.22
N GLU A 97 0.99 -6.31 -7.71
CA GLU A 97 1.56 -6.58 -9.04
C GLU A 97 2.44 -7.84 -9.02
N LYS A 98 3.14 -8.04 -7.91
CA LYS A 98 4.05 -9.19 -7.71
C LYS A 98 3.41 -10.34 -6.96
N ALA A 99 2.21 -10.12 -6.42
CA ALA A 99 1.51 -11.04 -5.53
C ALA A 99 2.45 -11.56 -4.43
N ASP A 100 3.19 -10.67 -3.78
CA ASP A 100 4.22 -11.04 -2.81
C ASP A 100 4.37 -10.00 -1.71
N TRP A 101 4.85 -10.43 -0.54
CA TRP A 101 5.12 -9.51 0.57
C TRP A 101 6.36 -8.66 0.26
N ARG A 102 6.21 -7.34 0.36
CA ARG A 102 7.31 -6.38 0.22
C ARG A 102 7.31 -5.42 1.40
N SER A 103 8.45 -4.78 1.64
CA SER A 103 8.53 -3.73 2.64
C SER A 103 9.19 -2.48 2.06
N PHE A 104 8.70 -1.31 2.45
CA PHE A 104 9.32 -0.02 2.15
C PHE A 104 9.58 0.77 3.43
N ARG A 105 10.49 1.74 3.34
CA ARG A 105 10.78 2.68 4.43
C ARG A 105 9.88 3.90 4.27
N MET A 106 9.31 4.38 5.37
CA MET A 106 8.49 5.60 5.37
C MET A 106 9.24 6.79 4.75
N ASN A 107 10.51 6.96 5.11
CA ASN A 107 11.35 8.06 4.62
C ASN A 107 11.63 8.03 3.11
N SER A 108 11.34 6.93 2.42
CA SER A 108 11.54 6.82 0.97
C SER A 108 10.28 7.15 0.17
N ILE A 109 9.12 7.26 0.83
CA ILE A 109 7.86 7.59 0.20
C ILE A 109 7.90 9.04 -0.27
N THR A 110 7.49 9.25 -1.51
CA THR A 110 7.35 10.57 -2.12
C THR A 110 5.89 10.97 -2.18
N THR A 111 5.01 10.07 -2.60
CA THR A 111 3.56 10.27 -2.62
C THR A 111 2.85 8.92 -2.46
N PHE A 112 1.56 8.97 -2.13
CA PHE A 112 0.67 7.81 -2.20
C PHE A 112 -0.73 8.26 -2.61
N GLU A 113 -1.45 7.40 -3.30
CA GLU A 113 -2.81 7.68 -3.78
C GLU A 113 -3.67 6.44 -3.54
N ILE A 114 -4.90 6.64 -3.11
CA ILE A 114 -5.88 5.58 -3.01
C ILE A 114 -6.40 5.25 -4.42
N VAL A 115 -6.48 3.96 -4.74
CA VAL A 115 -6.94 3.44 -6.02
C VAL A 115 -8.06 2.41 -5.84
N PHE A 116 -8.94 2.30 -6.83
CA PHE A 116 -10.25 1.65 -6.64
C PHE A 116 -10.32 0.15 -6.94
N GLU A 117 -9.36 -0.45 -7.66
CA GLU A 117 -9.17 -1.90 -7.91
C GLU A 117 -8.57 -2.14 -9.32
N LYS A 118 -7.99 -3.34 -9.53
CA LYS A 118 -7.39 -3.87 -10.77
C LYS A 118 -8.42 -4.46 -11.76
N SER A 119 -9.73 -4.30 -11.55
CA SER A 119 -10.82 -5.08 -12.18
C SER A 119 -11.13 -4.77 -13.66
N LEU A 120 -10.10 -4.55 -14.50
CA LEU A 120 -10.23 -4.49 -15.96
C LEU A 120 -9.25 -5.39 -16.73
N LEU A 121 -8.60 -6.36 -16.05
CA LEU A 121 -7.67 -7.30 -16.70
C LEU A 121 -8.04 -8.79 -16.52
N GLU A 122 -9.30 -9.10 -16.23
CA GLU A 122 -9.75 -10.51 -16.20
C GLU A 122 -10.97 -10.82 -17.08
N ASP A 123 -11.43 -9.91 -17.93
CA ASP A 123 -12.64 -10.14 -18.76
C ASP A 123 -12.39 -10.35 -20.27
N ASP A 124 -11.16 -10.56 -20.76
CA ASP A 124 -10.91 -10.69 -22.23
C ASP A 124 -10.27 -12.02 -22.72
N ASP A 125 -10.00 -13.03 -21.88
CA ASP A 125 -9.43 -14.31 -22.37
C ASP A 125 -10.16 -15.56 -21.83
N ILE A 126 -11.50 -15.58 -21.93
CA ILE A 126 -12.29 -16.82 -22.06
C ILE A 126 -12.94 -16.83 -23.46
N GLU A 127 -12.15 -16.65 -24.51
CA GLU A 127 -12.54 -17.00 -25.88
C GLU A 127 -11.51 -17.95 -26.50
N ASP A 128 -11.34 -19.13 -25.89
CA ASP A 128 -10.82 -20.28 -26.62
C ASP A 128 -11.43 -21.58 -26.10
N LEU A 129 -12.74 -21.72 -26.29
CA LEU A 129 -13.37 -23.03 -26.49
C LEU A 129 -14.38 -22.92 -27.63
N PRO A 130 -14.06 -23.57 -28.76
CA PRO A 130 -14.94 -24.65 -29.17
C PRO A 130 -14.24 -26.01 -29.29
N PHE A 131 -15.07 -27.03 -29.07
CA PHE A 131 -14.84 -28.48 -28.94
C PHE A 131 -13.93 -29.15 -29.98
#